data_AF-A0A959UT25-F1
#
_entry.id   AF-A0A959UT25-F1
#
_cell.length_a   1.000
_cell.length_b   1.000
_cell.length_c   1.000
_cell.angle_alpha   90.00
_cell.angle_beta   90.00
_cell.angle_gamma   90.00
#
_symmetry.space_group_name_H-M   'P 1'
#
loop_
_entity.id
_entity.type
_entity.pdbx_description
1 polymer ?
#
loop_
_entity_poly.entity_id
_entity_poly.type
_entity_poly.pdbx_seq_one_letter_code
_entity_poly.pdbx_strand_id
1 'polypeptide(L)'
;RVGSVKVVYFVGGVDNWLFAKVDNSIPIDFDQNYFYQAMGVPMRGFYYNARNGNSFGVLNTELRMPLVRMLVDRPVRSDFFNNLQLAVFGDVGSAWTGSGPYADDNDFNTETISRNPLTIEIKSQREPIVAGYGFGVRTRLLGYFMRADWAWGIDDGVQLPSVFYFSLSLDI
;
A
#
# COMPACT_ATOMS: atom_id res chain seq x y z
N ARG A 1 11.67 -21.06 26.19
CA ARG A 1 11.68 -19.58 26.09
C ARG A 1 11.05 -19.24 24.75
N VAL A 2 9.83 -18.72 24.75
CA VAL A 2 9.21 -18.19 23.52
C VAL A 2 9.95 -16.89 23.23
N GLY A 3 10.89 -16.93 22.27
CA GLY A 3 11.49 -15.71 21.75
C GLY A 3 10.39 -14.93 21.06
N SER A 4 10.20 -13.68 21.47
CA SER A 4 9.24 -12.76 20.89
C SER A 4 9.67 -12.40 19.48
N VAL A 5 9.40 -13.31 18.54
CA VAL A 5 9.64 -13.09 17.11
C VAL A 5 8.69 -11.98 16.67
N LYS A 6 9.25 -10.84 16.28
CA LYS A 6 8.46 -9.71 15.79
C LYS A 6 8.24 -9.84 14.28
N VAL A 7 7.06 -9.42 13.82
CA VAL A 7 6.71 -9.30 12.41
C VAL A 7 6.81 -7.82 12.04
N VAL A 8 7.47 -7.51 10.94
CA VAL A 8 7.43 -6.16 10.36
C VAL A 8 6.32 -6.10 9.32
N TYR A 9 5.46 -5.11 9.44
CA TYR A 9 4.39 -4.83 8.51
C TYR A 9 4.80 -3.70 7.58
N PHE A 10 4.65 -3.89 6.27
CA PHE A 10 4.93 -2.89 5.25
C PHE A 10 3.64 -2.43 4.60
N VAL A 11 3.31 -1.15 4.73
CA VAL A 11 2.12 -0.55 4.11
C VAL A 11 2.53 0.15 2.80
N GLY A 12 1.73 -0.06 1.77
CA GLY A 12 1.94 0.48 0.43
C GLY A 12 1.67 -0.56 -0.65
N GLY A 13 1.34 -0.14 -1.86
CA GLY A 13 1.18 -1.03 -3.02
C GLY A 13 -0.09 -1.90 -3.02
N VAL A 14 -0.08 -2.95 -3.85
CA VAL A 14 -1.20 -3.90 -4.02
C VAL A 14 -0.69 -5.33 -4.20
N ASP A 15 -1.51 -6.33 -3.88
CA ASP A 15 -1.18 -7.73 -4.12
C ASP A 15 -0.87 -8.03 -5.59
N ASN A 16 0.12 -8.89 -5.81
CA ASN A 16 0.57 -9.33 -7.14
C ASN A 16 0.91 -8.18 -8.09
N TRP A 17 1.40 -7.05 -7.56
CA TRP A 17 1.84 -5.92 -8.37
C TRP A 17 3.04 -6.30 -9.24
N LEU A 18 2.81 -6.34 -10.55
CA LEU A 18 3.85 -6.51 -11.54
C LEU A 18 4.74 -5.27 -11.60
N PHE A 19 6.06 -5.50 -11.62
CA PHE A 19 7.06 -4.43 -11.61
C PHE A 19 6.96 -3.52 -10.37
N ALA A 20 6.69 -4.14 -9.21
CA ALA A 20 6.57 -3.43 -7.96
C ALA A 20 7.83 -2.60 -7.63
N LYS A 21 7.58 -1.44 -7.04
CA LYS A 21 8.62 -0.54 -6.53
C LYS A 21 8.53 -0.46 -5.01
N VAL A 22 9.70 -0.30 -4.39
CA VAL A 22 9.86 -0.15 -2.94
C VAL A 22 10.42 1.24 -2.67
N ASP A 23 9.84 1.94 -1.70
CA ASP A 23 10.39 3.17 -1.16
C ASP A 23 11.50 2.83 -0.16
N ASN A 24 12.71 3.33 -0.42
CA ASN A 24 13.89 3.11 0.43
C ASN A 24 14.24 4.35 1.26
N SER A 25 13.43 5.41 1.21
CA SER A 25 13.65 6.62 2.02
C SER A 25 13.37 6.39 3.50
N ILE A 26 12.54 5.39 3.80
CA ILE A 26 12.14 5.04 5.16
C ILE A 26 13.01 3.89 5.65
N PRO A 27 13.84 4.10 6.70
CA PRO A 27 14.66 3.04 7.26
C PRO A 27 13.79 1.92 7.85
N ILE A 28 14.31 0.69 7.78
CA ILE A 28 13.73 -0.47 8.44
C ILE A 28 14.54 -0.69 9.71
N ASP A 29 13.89 -0.76 10.86
CA ASP A 29 14.57 -1.01 12.13
C ASP A 29 15.02 -2.49 12.22
N PHE A 30 16.24 -2.77 11.77
CA PHE A 30 16.81 -4.12 11.83
C PHE A 30 17.16 -4.57 13.26
N ASP A 31 17.15 -3.69 14.27
CA ASP A 31 17.45 -4.05 15.66
C ASP A 31 16.28 -4.83 16.32
N GLN A 32 15.10 -4.83 15.71
CA GLN A 32 13.89 -5.51 16.22
C GLN A 32 13.83 -7.02 15.93
N ASN A 33 14.87 -7.59 15.30
CA ASN A 33 14.99 -9.04 15.02
C ASN A 33 13.75 -9.63 14.32
N TYR A 34 13.35 -9.03 13.21
CA TYR A 34 12.21 -9.46 12.40
C TYR A 34 12.50 -10.76 11.65
N PHE A 35 11.71 -11.82 11.88
CA PHE A 35 11.79 -13.07 11.09
C PHE A 35 10.77 -13.13 9.95
N TYR A 36 9.69 -12.35 10.03
CA TYR A 36 8.58 -12.42 9.09
C TYR A 36 8.23 -11.00 8.61
N GLN A 37 7.93 -10.89 7.31
CA GLN A 37 7.46 -9.67 6.66
C GLN A 37 6.02 -9.89 6.21
N ALA A 38 5.14 -8.94 6.51
CA ALA A 38 3.76 -8.98 6.09
C ALA A 38 3.38 -7.65 5.42
N MET A 39 2.53 -7.73 4.40
CA MET A 39 2.14 -6.56 3.61
C MET A 39 0.79 -6.03 4.12
N GLY A 40 0.75 -4.77 4.53
CA GLY A 40 -0.47 -4.00 4.79
C GLY A 40 -1.02 -3.43 3.49
N VAL A 41 -1.53 -4.33 2.65
CA VAL A 41 -2.10 -4.04 1.33
C VAL A 41 -3.61 -4.29 1.32
N PRO A 42 -4.38 -3.61 0.44
CA PRO A 42 -3.93 -2.58 -0.50
C PRO A 42 -3.74 -1.21 0.17
N MET A 43 -2.75 -0.46 -0.29
CA MET A 43 -2.58 0.95 0.01
C MET A 43 -2.05 1.65 -1.24
N ARG A 44 -2.98 1.97 -2.15
CA ARG A 44 -2.67 2.51 -3.48
C ARG A 44 -2.29 3.99 -3.39
N GLY A 45 -1.47 4.45 -4.33
CA GLY A 45 -0.87 5.79 -4.34
C GLY A 45 0.55 5.81 -3.76
N PHE A 46 1.01 4.67 -3.24
CA PHE A 46 2.30 4.49 -2.58
C PHE A 46 3.07 3.29 -3.11
N TYR A 47 4.39 3.39 -3.09
CA TYR A 47 5.27 2.24 -3.27
C TYR A 47 5.27 1.37 -2.02
N TYR A 48 5.76 0.12 -2.13
CA TYR A 48 5.93 -0.72 -0.94
C TYR A 48 6.84 -0.03 0.07
N ASN A 49 6.64 -0.28 1.37
CA ASN A 49 7.38 0.36 2.46
C ASN A 49 7.16 1.89 2.56
N ALA A 50 5.99 2.40 2.17
CA ALA A 50 5.64 3.79 2.40
C ALA A 50 5.37 4.10 3.88
N ARG A 51 4.97 3.09 4.66
CA ARG A 51 5.07 3.05 6.14
C ARG A 51 5.47 1.63 6.53
N ASN A 52 6.18 1.46 7.64
CA ASN A 52 6.49 0.16 8.21
C ASN A 52 6.28 0.13 9.74
N GLY A 53 6.51 -0.99 10.41
CA GLY A 53 6.40 -1.06 11.87
C GLY A 53 5.98 -2.43 12.37
N ASN A 54 5.89 -2.59 13.69
CA ASN A 54 5.46 -3.84 14.30
C ASN A 54 3.93 -3.97 14.40
N SER A 55 3.20 -2.89 14.12
CA SER A 55 1.75 -2.78 14.11
C SER A 55 1.30 -1.99 12.89
N PHE A 56 0.11 -2.28 12.38
CA PHE A 56 -0.45 -1.57 11.23
C PHE A 56 -1.97 -1.55 11.25
N GLY A 57 -2.55 -0.61 10.51
CA GLY A 57 -3.99 -0.53 10.25
C GLY A 57 -4.24 0.02 8.85
N VAL A 58 -5.16 -0.60 8.12
CA VAL A 58 -5.58 -0.16 6.79
C VAL A 58 -7.10 -0.21 6.66
N LEU A 59 -7.66 0.78 5.99
CA LEU A 59 -9.07 0.87 5.63
C LEU A 59 -9.17 1.12 4.13
N ASN A 60 -9.93 0.28 3.44
CA ASN A 60 -10.09 0.34 2.00
C ASN A 60 -11.56 0.43 1.62
N THR A 61 -11.90 1.43 0.83
CA THR A 61 -13.23 1.60 0.25
C THR A 61 -13.13 1.54 -1.26
N GLU A 62 -14.00 0.77 -1.89
CA GLU A 62 -13.97 0.58 -3.34
C GLU A 62 -15.36 0.36 -3.91
N LEU A 63 -15.69 1.13 -4.94
CA LEU A 63 -16.92 1.02 -5.69
C LEU A 63 -16.61 0.47 -7.09
N ARG A 64 -17.32 -0.58 -7.49
CA ARG A 64 -17.13 -1.26 -8.78
C ARG A 64 -18.37 -1.15 -9.65
N MET A 65 -18.18 -0.81 -10.92
CA MET A 65 -19.24 -0.64 -11.92
C MET A 65 -19.01 -1.61 -13.09
N PRO A 66 -19.89 -2.64 -13.27
CA PRO A 66 -19.78 -3.59 -14.36
C PRO A 66 -20.34 -3.01 -15.66
N LEU A 67 -19.53 -2.20 -16.36
CA LEU A 67 -19.95 -1.39 -17.51
C LEU A 67 -20.79 -2.14 -18.55
N VAL A 68 -20.31 -3.30 -19.00
CA VAL A 68 -20.96 -4.03 -20.10
C VAL A 68 -22.28 -4.67 -19.65
N ARG A 69 -22.33 -5.19 -18.42
CA ARG A 69 -23.55 -5.80 -17.87
C ARG A 69 -24.62 -4.77 -17.54
N MET A 70 -24.24 -3.52 -17.29
CA MET A 70 -25.20 -2.41 -17.10
C MET A 70 -25.85 -1.97 -18.42
N LEU A 71 -25.19 -2.20 -19.55
CA LEU A 71 -25.69 -1.81 -20.88
C LEU A 71 -26.35 -2.96 -21.64
N VAL A 72 -26.02 -4.21 -21.29
CA VAL A 72 -26.45 -5.41 -22.00
C VAL A 72 -26.98 -6.44 -21.00
N ASP A 73 -28.28 -6.70 -21.04
CA ASP A 73 -28.98 -7.65 -20.15
C ASP A 73 -28.79 -9.13 -20.56
N ARG A 74 -27.85 -9.42 -21.47
CA ARG A 74 -27.54 -10.78 -21.93
C ARG A 74 -26.04 -11.08 -21.82
N PRO A 75 -25.65 -12.33 -21.51
CA PRO A 75 -24.24 -12.71 -21.45
C PRO A 75 -23.53 -12.46 -22.79
N VAL A 76 -22.42 -11.73 -22.74
CA VAL A 76 -21.55 -11.51 -23.90
C VAL A 76 -20.61 -12.70 -24.04
N ARG A 77 -20.44 -13.24 -25.25
CA ARG A 77 -19.57 -14.42 -25.51
C ARG A 77 -18.10 -14.18 -25.13
N SER A 78 -17.64 -12.95 -25.22
CA SER A 78 -16.26 -12.59 -24.85
C SER A 78 -16.13 -12.43 -23.35
N ASP A 79 -15.23 -13.23 -22.78
CA ASP A 79 -14.93 -13.23 -21.35
C ASP A 79 -14.41 -11.88 -20.85
N PHE A 80 -13.61 -11.21 -21.68
CA PHE A 80 -13.09 -9.88 -21.42
C PHE A 80 -14.23 -8.88 -21.21
N PHE A 81 -15.14 -8.77 -22.17
CA PHE A 81 -16.23 -7.79 -22.07
C PHE A 81 -17.22 -8.16 -20.97
N ASN A 82 -17.47 -9.45 -20.76
CA ASN A 82 -18.38 -9.92 -19.72
C ASN A 82 -17.90 -9.64 -18.29
N ASN A 83 -16.59 -9.41 -18.10
CA ASN A 83 -15.97 -9.13 -16.80
C ASN A 83 -15.35 -7.73 -16.70
N LEU A 84 -15.54 -6.88 -17.72
CA LEU A 84 -15.02 -5.52 -17.71
C LEU A 84 -15.74 -4.68 -16.65
N GLN A 85 -14.98 -4.20 -15.67
CA GLN A 85 -15.44 -3.36 -14.57
C GLN A 85 -14.56 -2.12 -14.48
N LEU A 86 -15.18 -0.97 -14.21
CA LEU A 86 -14.48 0.18 -13.66
C LEU A 86 -14.54 0.13 -12.15
N ALA A 87 -13.50 0.61 -11.49
CA ALA A 87 -13.46 0.78 -10.06
C ALA A 87 -13.04 2.21 -9.72
N VAL A 88 -13.62 2.78 -8.68
CA VAL A 88 -13.09 3.95 -7.97
C VAL A 88 -12.85 3.55 -6.53
N PHE A 89 -11.77 4.06 -5.94
CA PHE A 89 -11.34 3.61 -4.63
C PHE A 89 -10.69 4.71 -3.81
N GLY A 90 -10.72 4.51 -2.49
CA GLY A 90 -10.00 5.28 -1.48
C GLY A 90 -9.44 4.33 -0.43
N ASP A 91 -8.17 4.52 -0.10
CA ASP A 91 -7.40 3.75 0.86
C ASP A 91 -6.86 4.71 1.93
N VAL A 92 -6.86 4.29 3.19
CA VAL A 92 -6.24 5.01 4.31
C VAL A 92 -5.48 4.01 5.15
N GLY A 93 -4.25 4.31 5.52
CA GLY A 93 -3.41 3.36 6.25
C GLY A 93 -2.33 4.00 7.09
N SER A 94 -1.82 3.24 8.05
CA SER A 94 -0.66 3.58 8.85
C SER A 94 0.04 2.30 9.30
N ALA A 95 1.35 2.37 9.49
CA ALA A 95 2.14 1.40 10.22
C ALA A 95 3.03 2.13 11.22
N TRP A 96 3.25 1.50 12.37
CA TRP A 96 3.97 2.11 13.49
C TRP A 96 4.67 1.09 14.38
N THR A 97 5.65 1.57 15.12
CA THR A 97 6.26 0.90 16.26
C THR A 97 5.80 1.58 17.55
N GLY A 98 5.41 0.79 18.55
CA GLY A 98 5.04 1.30 19.87
C GLY A 98 3.56 1.18 20.20
N SER A 99 3.07 2.06 21.10
CA SER A 99 1.69 2.00 21.62
C SER A 99 0.63 2.47 20.61
N GLY A 100 1.01 3.21 19.57
CA GLY A 100 0.11 3.75 18.56
C GLY A 100 0.85 4.53 17.46
N PRO A 101 0.14 4.98 16.41
CA PRO A 101 0.72 5.72 15.28
C PRO A 101 1.49 6.99 15.66
N TYR A 102 1.06 7.66 16.73
CA TYR A 102 1.61 8.92 17.22
C TYR A 102 2.56 8.74 18.43
N ALA A 103 3.03 7.52 18.69
CA ALA A 103 3.92 7.28 19.81
C ALA A 103 5.33 7.84 19.53
N ASP A 104 6.02 8.32 20.59
CA ASP A 104 7.35 8.92 20.49
C ASP A 104 8.45 7.90 20.10
N ASP A 105 8.20 6.59 20.33
CA ASP A 105 9.07 5.47 19.97
C ASP A 105 8.83 4.97 18.53
N ASN A 106 8.04 5.69 17.75
CA ASN A 106 7.80 5.34 16.35
C ASN A 106 8.98 5.81 15.48
N ASP A 107 9.82 4.89 15.01
CA ASP A 107 11.11 5.20 14.36
C ASP A 107 11.02 6.07 13.09
N PHE A 108 9.85 6.17 12.46
CA PHE A 108 9.58 7.14 11.35
C PHE A 108 9.74 8.58 11.78
N ASN A 109 9.57 8.85 13.07
CA ASN A 109 9.66 10.19 13.62
C ASN A 109 11.09 10.63 13.88
N THR A 110 12.10 9.78 13.68
CA THR A 110 13.48 10.10 14.07
C THR A 110 14.48 9.78 12.97
N GLU A 111 14.98 10.80 12.27
CA GLU A 111 16.15 10.66 11.40
C GLU A 111 17.39 11.11 12.15
N THR A 112 18.36 10.21 12.33
CA THR A 112 19.66 10.55 12.93
C THR A 112 20.68 10.80 11.83
N ILE A 113 21.04 12.07 11.63
CA ILE A 113 22.14 12.44 10.73
C ILE A 113 23.39 12.61 11.58
N SER A 114 24.33 11.66 11.50
CA SER A 114 25.65 11.77 12.14
C SER A 114 26.68 12.31 11.15
N ARG A 115 27.16 13.53 11.39
CA ARG A 115 28.30 14.11 10.68
C ARG A 115 29.30 14.63 11.70
N ASN A 116 30.29 13.81 12.01
CA ASN A 116 31.30 14.05 13.06
C ASN A 116 31.86 15.49 13.01
N PRO A 117 31.91 16.25 14.13
CA PRO A 117 31.62 15.86 15.51
C PRO A 117 30.15 16.02 15.96
N LEU A 118 29.21 16.29 15.04
CA LEU A 118 27.80 16.51 15.38
C LEU A 118 26.93 15.29 15.03
N THR A 119 26.16 14.82 16.02
CA THR A 119 25.00 13.96 15.79
C THR A 119 23.76 14.84 15.93
N ILE A 120 23.02 14.99 14.84
CA ILE A 120 21.75 15.74 14.82
C ILE A 120 20.63 14.71 14.74
N GLU A 121 19.87 14.60 15.84
CA GLU A 121 18.62 13.84 15.88
C GLU A 121 17.51 14.78 15.41
N ILE A 122 17.02 14.56 14.19
CA ILE A 122 15.88 15.31 13.66
C ILE A 122 14.63 14.51 13.98
N LYS A 123 13.85 14.99 14.95
CA LYS A 123 12.51 14.48 15.17
C LYS A 123 11.59 14.99 14.06
N SER A 124 11.46 14.21 12.99
CA SER A 124 10.57 14.52 11.87
C SER A 124 9.13 14.26 12.30
N GLN A 125 8.32 15.32 12.42
CA GLN A 125 6.88 15.20 12.71
C GLN A 125 6.11 14.84 11.43
N ARG A 126 6.48 13.74 10.76
CA ARG A 126 5.78 13.31 9.55
C ARG A 126 4.46 12.64 9.95
N GLU A 127 3.38 12.99 9.26
CA GLU A 127 2.06 12.38 9.53
C GLU A 127 2.12 10.84 9.38
N PRO A 128 1.86 10.05 10.43
CA PRO A 128 1.90 8.59 10.36
C PRO A 128 0.76 7.99 9.52
N ILE A 129 -0.33 8.72 9.31
CA ILE A 129 -1.46 8.29 8.49
C ILE A 129 -1.28 8.74 7.04
N VAL A 130 -1.35 7.79 6.12
CA VAL A 130 -1.37 8.07 4.68
C VAL A 130 -2.72 7.76 4.08
N ALA A 131 -3.11 8.52 3.07
CA ALA A 131 -4.34 8.28 2.32
C ALA A 131 -4.05 8.19 0.84
N GLY A 132 -4.83 7.44 0.09
CA GLY A 132 -4.67 7.26 -1.34
C GLY A 132 -6.03 7.13 -2.00
N TYR A 133 -6.14 7.61 -3.22
CA TYR A 133 -7.38 7.49 -3.98
C TYR A 133 -7.08 7.31 -5.46
N GLY A 134 -8.06 6.79 -6.18
CA GLY A 134 -7.86 6.55 -7.60
C GLY A 134 -9.00 5.83 -8.27
N PHE A 135 -8.71 5.38 -9.48
CA PHE A 135 -9.60 4.58 -10.27
C PHE A 135 -8.84 3.46 -10.97
N GLY A 136 -9.58 2.45 -11.41
CA GLY A 136 -8.98 1.31 -12.09
C GLY A 136 -9.93 0.62 -13.03
N VAL A 137 -9.35 -0.24 -13.84
CA VAL A 137 -10.04 -1.11 -14.78
C VAL A 137 -9.73 -2.55 -14.39
N ARG A 138 -10.76 -3.39 -14.39
CA ARG A 138 -10.65 -4.82 -14.10
C ARG A 138 -11.33 -5.61 -15.17
N THR A 139 -10.74 -6.74 -15.50
CA THR A 139 -11.28 -7.65 -16.49
C THR A 139 -10.68 -9.04 -16.32
N ARG A 140 -11.23 -10.00 -17.05
CA ARG A 140 -10.67 -11.34 -17.16
C ARG A 140 -10.23 -11.60 -18.58
N LEU A 141 -8.99 -12.05 -18.76
CA LEU A 141 -8.42 -12.37 -20.06
C LEU A 141 -7.72 -13.72 -19.97
N LEU A 142 -8.08 -14.66 -20.84
CA LEU A 142 -7.48 -16.00 -20.90
C LEU A 142 -7.48 -16.74 -19.56
N GLY A 143 -8.50 -16.52 -18.71
CA GLY A 143 -8.60 -17.13 -17.38
C GLY A 143 -7.89 -16.37 -16.25
N TYR A 144 -7.15 -15.29 -16.56
CA TYR A 144 -6.48 -14.46 -15.56
C TYR A 144 -7.30 -13.22 -15.24
N PHE A 145 -7.43 -12.89 -13.96
CA PHE A 145 -7.95 -11.59 -13.54
C PHE A 145 -6.84 -10.55 -13.65
N MET A 146 -7.12 -9.51 -14.42
CA MET A 146 -6.21 -8.39 -14.64
C MET A 146 -6.78 -7.16 -13.96
N ARG A 147 -5.92 -6.40 -13.28
CA ARG A 147 -6.25 -5.11 -12.69
C ARG A 147 -5.22 -4.07 -13.13
N ALA A 148 -5.72 -2.93 -13.58
CA ALA A 148 -4.93 -1.74 -13.88
C ALA A 148 -5.49 -0.59 -13.05
N ASP A 149 -4.76 -0.11 -12.05
CA ASP A 149 -5.18 0.97 -11.17
C ASP A 149 -4.25 2.18 -11.31
N TRP A 150 -4.82 3.39 -11.40
CA TRP A 150 -4.11 4.66 -11.28
C TRP A 150 -4.52 5.31 -9.97
N ALA A 151 -3.53 5.60 -9.13
CA ALA A 151 -3.79 6.17 -7.82
C ALA A 151 -2.84 7.31 -7.47
N TRP A 152 -3.32 8.21 -6.63
CA TRP A 152 -2.55 9.31 -6.06
C TRP A 152 -2.51 9.12 -4.55
N GLY A 153 -1.31 9.20 -3.98
CA GLY A 153 -1.11 9.23 -2.54
C GLY A 153 -1.24 10.65 -2.00
N ILE A 154 -1.65 10.77 -0.75
CA ILE A 154 -1.63 11.97 0.07
C ILE A 154 -0.76 11.63 1.28
N ASP A 155 0.39 12.29 1.36
CA ASP A 155 1.35 12.14 2.45
C ASP A 155 1.61 13.53 3.04
N ASP A 156 1.44 13.67 4.34
CA ASP A 156 1.60 14.95 5.05
C ASP A 156 0.73 16.10 4.45
N GLY A 157 -0.49 15.76 4.02
CA GLY A 157 -1.41 16.69 3.37
C GLY A 157 -1.05 17.07 1.93
N VAL A 158 0.07 16.55 1.39
CA VAL A 158 0.53 16.82 0.02
C VAL A 158 0.18 15.66 -0.90
N GLN A 159 -0.41 15.99 -2.05
CA GLN A 159 -0.66 15.00 -3.10
C GLN A 159 0.64 14.61 -3.81
N LEU A 160 0.92 13.31 -3.85
CA LEU A 160 2.06 12.72 -4.54
C LEU A 160 1.76 12.47 -6.03
N PRO A 161 2.80 12.29 -6.87
CA PRO A 161 2.64 11.85 -8.25
C PRO A 161 1.86 10.53 -8.36
N SER A 162 1.16 10.34 -9.47
CA SER A 162 0.37 9.13 -9.68
C SER A 162 1.25 7.88 -9.71
N VAL A 163 0.79 6.82 -9.05
CA VAL A 163 1.33 5.47 -9.17
C VAL A 163 0.40 4.63 -10.02
N PHE A 164 1.00 3.92 -10.99
CA PHE A 164 0.31 2.93 -11.79
C PHE A 164 0.57 1.53 -11.25
N TYR A 165 -0.52 0.80 -11.03
CA TYR A 165 -0.49 -0.59 -10.61
C TYR A 165 -1.04 -1.47 -11.71
N PHE A 166 -0.30 -2.52 -12.01
CA PHE A 166 -0.77 -3.61 -12.86
C PHE A 166 -0.61 -4.92 -12.11
N SER A 167 -1.69 -5.64 -11.86
CA SER A 167 -1.65 -6.92 -11.16
C SER A 167 -2.41 -8.02 -11.89
N LEU A 168 -1.90 -9.23 -11.73
CA LEU A 168 -2.47 -10.45 -12.27
C LEU A 168 -2.80 -11.39 -11.11
N SER A 169 -3.94 -12.05 -11.17
CA SER A 169 -4.33 -13.08 -10.21
C SER A 169 -4.78 -14.31 -10.98
N LEU A 170 -4.22 -15.46 -10.61
CA LEU A 170 -4.65 -16.75 -11.13
C LEU A 170 -5.91 -17.19 -10.37
N ASP A 171 -6.86 -17.74 -11.09
CA ASP A 171 -7.94 -18.54 -10.51
C ASP A 171 -7.36 -19.94 -10.25
N ILE A 172 -7.20 -20.34 -8.98
CA ILE A 172 -6.89 -21.72 -8.59
C ILE A 172 -8.17 -22.37 -8.09
#